data_AF-A0A1F7L1N7-F1
#
_entry.id   AF-A0A1F7L1N7-F1
#
_cell.length_a   1.000
_cell.length_b   1.000
_cell.length_c   1.000
_cell.angle_alpha   90.00
_cell.angle_beta   90.00
_cell.angle_gamma   90.00
#
_symmetry.space_group_name_H-M   'P 1'
#
loop_
_entity.id
_entity.type
_entity.pdbx_description
1 polymer ?
#
loop_
_entity_poly.entity_id
_entity_poly.type
_entity_poly.pdbx_seq_one_letter_code
_entity_poly.pdbx_strand_id
1 'polypeptide(L)' 'MDLDQRINRVIGQLKGIQRMVKEKRECSDVLQQISAIKKAIDGLSKEIVVSDMCEFLPEKDVSKVEKMIERAINL' A
#
# COMPACT_ATOMS: atom_id res chain seq x y z
N MET A 1 -3.49 8.23 -10.49
CA MET A 1 -3.36 8.91 -9.19
C MET A 1 -1.88 9.02 -8.95
N ASP A 2 -1.39 10.21 -8.67
CA ASP A 2 0.04 10.44 -8.44
C ASP A 2 0.52 9.73 -7.15
N LEU A 3 1.82 9.41 -7.05
CA LEU A 3 2.40 8.71 -5.90
C LEU A 3 2.16 9.51 -4.61
N ASP A 4 2.32 10.83 -4.68
CA ASP A 4 2.03 11.75 -3.59
C ASP A 4 0.56 11.71 -3.13
N GLN A 5 -0.38 11.58 -4.07
CA GLN A 5 -1.81 11.46 -3.74
C GLN A 5 -2.10 10.16 -2.98
N ARG A 6 -1.42 9.06 -3.32
CA ARG A 6 -1.57 7.77 -2.63
C ARG A 6 -0.94 7.80 -1.24
N ILE A 7 0.25 8.38 -1.10
CA ILE A 7 0.90 8.59 0.20
C ILE A 7 0.00 9.42 1.12
N ASN A 8 -0.54 10.53 0.60
CA ASN A 8 -1.46 11.39 1.35
C ASN A 8 -2.73 10.63 1.82
N ARG A 9 -3.24 9.70 1.00
CA ARG A 9 -4.37 8.84 1.37
C ARG A 9 -4.01 7.89 2.52
N VAL A 10 -2.85 7.24 2.48
CA VAL A 10 -2.35 6.35 3.55
C VAL A 10 -2.18 7.14 4.86
N ILE A 11 -1.61 8.35 4.80
CA ILE A 11 -1.49 9.25 5.96
C ILE A 11 -2.87 9.60 6.53
N GLY A 12 -3.84 9.89 5.67
CA GLY A 12 -5.23 10.15 6.07
C GLY A 12 -5.87 8.96 6.80
N GLN A 13 -5.62 7.73 6.32
CA GLN A 13 -6.09 6.50 6.97
C GLN A 13 -5.45 6.32 8.35
N LEU A 14 -4.13 6.53 8.50
CA LEU A 14 -3.45 6.47 9.80
C LEU A 14 -4.03 7.48 10.80
N LYS A 15 -4.24 8.73 10.36
CA LYS A 15 -4.89 9.77 11.19
C LYS A 15 -6.31 9.37 11.59
N GLY A 16 -7.04 8.71 10.68
CA GLY A 16 -8.36 8.13 10.96
C GLY A 16 -8.31 7.10 12.07
N ILE A 17 -7.41 6.11 11.96
CA ILE A 17 -7.20 5.07 12.98
C ILE A 17 -6.83 5.70 14.33
N GLN A 18 -5.93 6.69 14.35
CA GLN A 18 -5.56 7.38 15.58
C GLN A 18 -6.77 8.03 16.27
N ARG A 19 -7.68 8.65 15.51
CA ARG A 19 -8.94 9.21 16.05
C ARG A 19 -9.85 8.13 16.59
N MET A 20 -10.04 7.05 15.84
CA MET A 20 -10.90 5.92 16.28
C MET A 20 -10.44 5.34 17.62
N VAL A 21 -9.12 5.18 17.80
CA VAL A 21 -8.54 4.71 19.07
C VAL A 21 -8.78 5.70 20.20
N LYS A 22 -8.58 7.00 19.96
CA LYS A 22 -8.84 8.07 20.96
C LYS A 22 -10.31 8.14 21.36
N GLU A 23 -11.21 7.91 20.40
CA GLU A 23 -12.66 7.88 20.58
C GLU A 23 -13.17 6.55 21.17
N LYS A 24 -12.27 5.58 21.45
CA LYS A 24 -12.60 4.25 21.97
C LYS A 24 -13.66 3.52 21.13
N ARG A 25 -13.55 3.64 19.79
CA ARG A 25 -14.34 2.85 18.84
C ARG A 25 -14.12 1.35 19.07
N GLU A 26 -15.08 0.56 18.62
CA GLU A 26 -15.01 -0.91 18.66
C GLU A 26 -13.71 -1.43 18.03
N CYS A 27 -13.08 -2.41 18.69
CA CYS A 27 -11.83 -2.99 18.22
C CYS A 27 -11.94 -3.58 16.80
N SER A 28 -13.08 -4.19 16.46
CA SER A 28 -13.35 -4.74 15.13
C SER A 28 -13.29 -3.68 14.04
N ASP A 29 -13.86 -2.49 14.28
CA ASP A 29 -13.82 -1.37 13.32
C ASP A 29 -12.39 -0.87 13.11
N VAL A 30 -11.62 -0.75 14.20
CA VAL A 30 -10.22 -0.32 14.13
C VAL A 30 -9.40 -1.34 13.34
N LEU A 31 -9.57 -2.64 13.62
CA LEU A 31 -8.92 -3.72 12.89
C LEU A 31 -9.32 -3.77 11.41
N GLN A 32 -10.55 -3.43 11.08
CA GLN A 32 -11.00 -3.32 9.68
C GLN A 32 -10.25 -2.19 8.96
N GLN A 33 -10.08 -1.02 9.60
CA GLN A 33 -9.30 0.08 9.02
C GLN A 33 -7.81 -0.23 8.91
N ILE A 34 -7.25 -0.94 9.88
CA ILE A 34 -5.87 -1.46 9.81
C ILE A 34 -5.72 -2.42 8.61
N SER A 35 -6.70 -3.29 8.38
CA SER A 35 -6.68 -4.18 7.22
C SER A 35 -6.79 -3.42 5.90
N ALA A 36 -7.57 -2.34 5.86
CA ALA A 36 -7.70 -1.48 4.68
C ALA A 36 -6.41 -0.72 4.36
N ILE A 37 -5.71 -0.21 5.37
CA ILE A 37 -4.45 0.50 5.15
C ILE A 37 -3.32 -0.46 4.75
N LYS A 38 -3.28 -1.69 5.28
CA LYS A 38 -2.31 -2.70 4.83
C LYS A 38 -2.39 -2.89 3.31
N LYS A 39 -3.60 -3.11 2.78
CA LYS A 39 -3.84 -3.23 1.34
C LYS A 39 -3.44 -1.98 0.54
N ALA A 40 -3.62 -0.79 1.11
CA ALA A 40 -3.21 0.45 0.46
C ALA A 40 -1.68 0.58 0.38
N ILE A 41 -0.97 0.19 1.45
CA ILE A 41 0.49 0.15 1.49
C ILE A 41 1.04 -0.90 0.52
N ASP A 42 0.44 -2.10 0.49
CA ASP A 42 0.79 -3.15 -0.47
C ASP A 42 0.69 -2.66 -1.92
N GLY A 43 -0.39 -1.94 -2.25
CA GLY A 43 -0.57 -1.33 -3.56
C GLY A 43 0.45 -0.23 -3.87
N LEU A 44 0.82 0.58 -2.88
CA LEU A 44 1.85 1.62 -3.02
C LEU A 44 3.25 1.00 -3.24
N SER A 45 3.59 -0.04 -2.49
CA SER A 45 4.85 -0.79 -2.64
C SER A 45 4.99 -1.35 -4.05
N LYS A 46 3.93 -1.92 -4.62
CA LYS A 46 3.94 -2.42 -6.01
C LYS A 46 4.25 -1.30 -7.01
N GLU A 47 3.64 -0.13 -6.83
CA GLU A 47 3.78 1.00 -7.75
C GLU A 47 5.17 1.62 -7.69
N ILE A 48 5.75 1.78 -6.50
CA ILE A 48 7.14 2.27 -6.33
C ILE A 48 8.12 1.34 -7.04
N VAL A 49 8.02 0.03 -6.77
CA VAL A 49 8.96 -0.92 -7.35
C VAL A 49 8.82 -1.00 -8.88
N VAL A 50 7.60 -0.92 -9.42
CA VAL A 50 7.39 -0.85 -10.88
C VAL A 50 7.98 0.44 -11.45
N SER A 51 7.82 1.57 -10.77
CA SER A 51 8.38 2.86 -11.21
C SER A 51 9.92 2.81 -11.26
N ASP A 52 10.57 2.31 -10.21
CA ASP A 52 12.04 2.25 -10.13
C ASP A 52 12.64 1.17 -11.05
N MET A 53 11.98 0.00 -11.17
CA MET A 53 12.53 -1.12 -11.93
C MET A 53 12.31 -0.96 -13.44
N CYS A 54 11.24 -0.31 -13.89
CA CYS A 54 11.01 -0.08 -15.32
C CYS A 54 12.03 0.89 -15.96
N GLU A 55 12.71 1.72 -15.16
CA GLU A 55 13.75 2.63 -15.68
C GLU A 55 15.04 1.88 -16.08
N PHE A 56 15.28 0.69 -15.52
CA PHE A 56 16.53 -0.07 -15.70
C PHE A 56 16.35 -1.50 -16.21
N LEU A 57 15.11 -1.99 -16.32
CA LEU A 57 14.82 -3.35 -16.80
C LEU A 57 14.57 -3.41 -18.31
N PRO A 58 15.10 -4.44 -18.99
CA PRO A 58 14.62 -4.81 -20.32
C PRO A 58 13.12 -5.13 -20.30
N GLU A 59 12.35 -4.65 -21.28
CA GLU A 59 10.88 -4.86 -21.36
C GLU A 59 10.46 -6.33 -21.17
N LYS A 60 11.26 -7.26 -21.68
CA LYS A 60 11.02 -8.71 -21.57
C LYS A 60 10.96 -9.23 -20.11
N ASP A 61 11.57 -8.53 -19.16
CA ASP A 61 11.72 -8.97 -17.77
C ASP A 61 10.69 -8.32 -16.82
N VAL A 62 9.98 -7.26 -17.26
CA VAL A 62 9.01 -6.51 -16.46
C VAL A 62 7.92 -7.43 -15.88
N SER A 63 7.30 -8.27 -16.71
CA SER A 63 6.23 -9.18 -16.25
C SER A 63 6.71 -10.23 -15.23
N LYS A 64 7.99 -10.64 -15.31
CA LYS A 64 8.57 -11.58 -14.34
C LYS A 64 8.77 -10.92 -12.99
N VAL A 65 9.24 -9.69 -13.00
CA VAL A 65 9.46 -8.87 -11.80
C VAL A 65 8.14 -8.51 -11.12
N GLU A 66 7.11 -8.10 -11.88
CA GLU A 66 5.77 -7.88 -11.32
C GLU A 66 5.23 -9.11 -10.57
N LYS A 67 5.38 -10.30 -11.14
CA LYS A 67 4.98 -11.56 -10.50
C LYS A 67 5.81 -11.93 -9.26
N MET A 68 7.06 -11.47 -9.17
CA MET A 68 7.88 -11.67 -7.97
C MET A 68 7.42 -10.72 -6.85
N ILE A 69 7.14 -9.47 -7.20
CA ILE A 69 6.63 -8.45 -6.27
C ILE A 69 5.27 -8.87 -5.69
N GLU A 70 4.34 -9.32 -6.55
CA GLU A 70 3.04 -9.80 -6.10
C GLU A 70 3.14 -10.95 -5.10
N ARG A 71 4.13 -11.84 -5.26
CA ARG A 71 4.38 -12.93 -4.32
C ARG A 71 4.98 -12.43 -3.00
N ALA A 72 5.88 -11.45 -3.04
CA ALA A 72 6.52 -10.90 -1.85
C ALA A 72 5.57 -10.04 -1.00
N ILE A 73 4.66 -9.29 -1.63
CA ILE A 73 3.71 -8.40 -0.95
C ILE A 73 2.51 -9.15 -0.35
N ASN A 74 2.09 -10.26 -0.97
CA ASN A 74 0.96 -11.07 -0.49
C ASN A 74 1.36 -12.18 0.51
N LEU A 75 2.59 -12.18 1.03
CA LEU A 75 3.07 -13.02 2.14
C LEU A 75 3.05 -12.24 3.46
#